data_AF-A4Z1F5-F1
#
_entry.id   AF-A4Z1F5-F1
#
_cell.length_a   1.000
_cell.length_b   1.000
_cell.length_c   1.000
_cell.angle_alpha   90.00
_cell.angle_beta   90.00
_cell.angle_gamma   90.00
#
_symmetry.space_group_name_H-M   'P 1'
#
loop_
_entity.id
_entity.type
_entity.pdbx_description
1 polymer ?
#
loop_
_entity_poly.entity_id
_entity_poly.type
_entity_poly.pdbx_seq_one_letter_code
_entity_poly.pdbx_strand_id
1 'polypeptide(L)'
;MSSMTQTTPAKHPRRESERGFTLVEMLVVITIIGLIMGLIGPRVLNYLSESKTKAARIQLQSFSSALDLFYLDVGRYPSTSEGLAALAQRPAGLNTWNGPYLKGGAVPKDPWNAAYVYRAPGDHGPFDILSYGADGQEGGTGTAADIVLGTQTSARGE
;
A
#
# COMPACT_ATOMS: atom_id res chain seq x y z
N MET A 1 58.41 18.34 -66.81
CA MET A 1 57.21 17.67 -66.27
C MET A 1 57.12 18.04 -64.80
N SER A 2 56.39 19.10 -64.47
CA SER A 2 56.18 19.54 -63.08
C SER A 2 54.71 19.92 -62.95
N SER A 3 53.91 18.98 -62.44
CA SER A 3 52.48 19.19 -62.23
C SER A 3 52.26 19.79 -60.86
N MET A 4 51.74 21.01 -60.88
CA MET A 4 51.37 21.84 -59.74
C MET A 4 50.08 21.31 -59.11
N THR A 5 50.14 20.86 -57.86
CA THR A 5 48.97 20.41 -57.09
C THR A 5 48.30 21.62 -56.43
N GLN A 6 47.07 21.93 -56.85
CA GLN A 6 46.18 22.88 -56.19
C GLN A 6 45.57 22.25 -54.92
N THR A 7 45.73 22.91 -53.78
CA THR A 7 45.07 22.58 -52.51
C THR A 7 43.72 23.30 -52.42
N THR A 8 42.64 22.54 -52.36
CA THR A 8 41.26 23.03 -52.14
C THR A 8 41.07 23.48 -50.69
N PRO A 9 40.47 24.65 -50.39
CA PRO A 9 40.20 25.06 -49.02
C PRO A 9 38.98 24.31 -48.44
N ALA A 10 39.14 23.71 -47.27
CA ALA A 10 38.07 23.04 -46.53
C ALA A 10 37.14 24.07 -45.86
N LYS A 11 35.84 24.01 -46.17
CA LYS A 11 34.78 24.86 -45.61
C LYS A 11 34.53 24.48 -44.15
N HIS A 12 34.91 25.35 -43.21
CA HIS A 12 34.63 25.15 -41.78
C HIS A 12 33.11 25.22 -41.51
N PRO A 13 32.52 24.23 -40.81
CA PRO A 13 31.13 24.30 -40.39
C PRO A 13 30.96 25.44 -39.39
N ARG A 14 30.02 26.35 -39.66
CA ARG A 14 29.63 27.38 -38.68
C ARG A 14 29.01 26.67 -37.49
N ARG A 15 29.60 26.81 -36.31
CA ARG A 15 28.95 26.42 -35.05
C ARG A 15 27.68 27.26 -34.93
N GLU A 16 26.53 26.60 -35.05
CA GLU A 16 25.27 27.21 -34.64
C GLU A 16 25.38 27.55 -33.16
N SER A 17 25.16 28.82 -32.83
CA SER A 17 25.13 29.27 -31.45
C SER A 17 23.93 28.60 -30.78
N GLU A 18 24.19 27.64 -29.89
CA GLU A 18 23.17 27.15 -28.98
C GLU A 18 22.68 28.34 -28.14
N ARG A 19 21.43 28.74 -28.35
CA ARG A 19 20.79 29.78 -27.55
C ARG A 19 20.44 29.16 -26.21
N GLY A 20 21.06 29.64 -25.13
CA GLY A 20 20.71 29.21 -23.78
C GLY A 20 19.29 29.63 -23.39
N PHE A 21 18.66 28.84 -22.53
CA PHE A 21 17.35 29.15 -21.94
C PHE A 21 17.36 30.47 -21.17
N THR A 22 16.27 31.23 -21.26
CA THR A 22 16.14 32.49 -20.50
C THR A 22 15.57 32.25 -19.10
N LEU A 23 15.87 33.12 -18.13
CA LEU A 23 15.30 33.03 -16.77
C LEU A 23 13.76 33.10 -16.78
N VAL A 24 13.20 33.90 -17.69
CA VAL A 24 11.74 34.06 -17.83
C VAL A 24 11.08 32.74 -18.28
N GLU A 25 11.75 31.98 -19.13
CA GLU A 25 11.24 30.70 -19.62
C GLU A 25 11.15 29.66 -18.50
N MET A 26 12.18 29.59 -17.64
CA MET A 26 12.13 28.74 -16.45
C MET A 26 11.08 29.23 -15.44
N LEU A 27 10.90 30.55 -15.27
CA LEU A 27 9.87 31.12 -14.41
C LEU A 27 8.45 30.70 -14.86
N VAL A 28 8.16 30.79 -16.16
CA VAL A 28 6.86 30.40 -16.71
C VAL A 28 6.62 28.89 -16.49
N VAL A 29 7.64 28.05 -16.73
CA VAL A 29 7.52 26.59 -16.56
C VAL A 29 7.24 26.21 -15.10
N ILE A 30 8.01 26.72 -14.14
CA ILE A 30 7.77 26.40 -12.72
C ILE A 30 6.44 26.94 -12.22
N THR A 31 5.97 28.07 -12.77
CA THR A 31 4.66 28.64 -12.44
C THR A 31 3.52 27.72 -12.92
N ILE A 32 3.61 27.22 -14.15
CA ILE A 32 2.62 26.28 -14.70
C ILE A 32 2.65 24.96 -13.91
N ILE A 33 3.84 24.43 -13.58
CA ILE A 33 3.97 23.22 -12.75
C ILE A 33 3.35 23.45 -11.36
N GLY A 34 3.64 24.58 -10.71
CA GLY A 34 3.07 24.95 -9.42
C GLY A 34 1.54 25.04 -9.45
N LEU A 35 0.98 25.64 -10.50
CA LEU A 35 -0.47 25.72 -10.71
C LEU A 35 -1.10 24.32 -10.83
N ILE A 36 -0.53 23.44 -11.66
CA ILE A 36 -1.01 22.08 -11.86
C ILE A 36 -0.92 21.27 -10.56
N MET A 37 0.22 21.35 -9.87
CA MET A 37 0.46 20.65 -8.61
C MET A 37 -0.51 21.09 -7.52
N GLY A 38 -0.86 22.37 -7.45
CA GLY A 38 -1.87 22.88 -6.52
C GLY A 38 -3.27 22.30 -6.74
N LEU A 39 -3.65 22.00 -7.99
CA LEU A 39 -4.96 21.45 -8.32
C LEU A 39 -5.03 19.92 -8.16
N ILE A 40 -3.96 19.22 -8.50
CA ILE A 40 -3.93 17.75 -8.53
C ILE A 40 -3.46 17.14 -7.20
N GLY A 41 -2.56 17.81 -6.48
CA GLY A 41 -1.92 17.30 -5.26
C GLY A 41 -2.90 16.75 -4.22
N PRO A 42 -3.89 17.56 -3.74
CA PRO A 42 -4.84 17.11 -2.74
C PRO A 42 -5.68 15.90 -3.20
N ARG A 43 -6.04 15.82 -4.48
CA ARG A 43 -6.84 14.71 -5.02
C ARG A 43 -6.06 13.40 -5.00
N VAL A 44 -4.77 13.44 -5.36
CA VAL A 44 -3.89 12.26 -5.33
C VAL A 44 -3.72 11.75 -3.90
N LEU A 45 -3.50 12.64 -2.94
CA LEU A 45 -3.39 12.28 -1.52
C LEU A 45 -4.68 11.62 -1.00
N ASN A 46 -5.84 12.18 -1.31
CA ASN A 46 -7.13 11.63 -0.91
C ASN A 46 -7.36 10.24 -1.53
N TYR A 47 -7.11 10.10 -2.83
CA TYR A 47 -7.24 8.82 -3.53
C TYR A 47 -6.32 7.74 -2.96
N LEU A 48 -5.06 8.09 -2.68
CA LEU A 48 -4.11 7.17 -2.07
C LEU A 48 -4.59 6.72 -0.69
N SER A 49 -5.11 7.65 0.11
CA SER A 49 -5.58 7.37 1.48
C SER A 49 -6.84 6.48 1.50
N GLU A 50 -7.77 6.71 0.58
CA GLU A 50 -8.94 5.84 0.40
C GLU A 50 -8.51 4.44 -0.07
N SER A 51 -7.57 4.37 -1.00
CA SER A 51 -7.05 3.11 -1.54
C SER A 51 -6.39 2.27 -0.44
N LYS A 52 -5.65 2.90 0.48
CA LYS A 52 -5.11 2.25 1.68
C LYS A 52 -6.21 1.68 2.54
N THR A 53 -7.23 2.47 2.88
CA THR A 53 -8.38 2.00 3.68
C THR A 53 -9.06 0.78 3.04
N LYS A 54 -9.26 0.81 1.72
CA LYS A 54 -9.82 -0.33 0.97
C LYS A 54 -8.91 -1.56 0.99
N ALA A 55 -7.61 -1.37 0.80
CA ALA A 55 -6.63 -2.46 0.87
C ALA A 55 -6.63 -3.13 2.25
N ALA A 56 -6.71 -2.34 3.33
CA ALA A 56 -6.80 -2.86 4.70
C ALA A 56 -8.04 -3.74 4.89
N ARG A 57 -9.21 -3.29 4.42
CA ARG A 57 -10.45 -4.09 4.48
C ARG A 57 -10.34 -5.41 3.71
N ILE A 58 -9.72 -5.40 2.53
CA ILE A 58 -9.50 -6.62 1.74
C ILE A 58 -8.57 -7.59 2.49
N GLN A 59 -7.52 -7.07 3.12
CA GLN A 59 -6.61 -7.88 3.93
C GLN A 59 -7.33 -8.49 5.15
N LEU A 60 -8.17 -7.71 5.85
CA LEU A 60 -8.99 -8.22 6.95
C LEU A 60 -9.93 -9.35 6.51
N GLN A 61 -10.59 -9.21 5.35
CA GLN A 61 -11.42 -10.29 4.79
C GLN A 61 -10.59 -11.54 4.48
N SER A 62 -9.39 -11.37 3.92
CA SER A 62 -8.48 -12.49 3.68
C SER A 62 -8.05 -13.19 4.97
N PHE A 63 -7.83 -12.44 6.05
CA PHE A 63 -7.52 -13.01 7.36
C PHE A 63 -8.71 -13.76 7.94
N SER A 64 -9.92 -13.23 7.82
CA SER A 64 -11.14 -13.92 8.23
C SER A 64 -11.25 -15.30 7.58
N SER A 65 -11.11 -15.37 6.26
CA SER A 65 -11.17 -16.65 5.55
C SER A 65 -10.05 -17.61 5.96
N ALA A 66 -8.85 -17.10 6.21
CA ALA A 66 -7.74 -17.92 6.68
C ALA A 66 -7.95 -18.45 8.11
N LEU A 67 -8.56 -17.65 8.99
CA LEU A 67 -8.95 -18.06 10.34
C LEU A 67 -10.04 -19.12 10.31
N ASP A 68 -11.02 -19.00 9.41
CA ASP A 68 -12.06 -20.02 9.25
C ASP A 68 -11.47 -21.35 8.77
N LEU A 69 -10.51 -21.33 7.83
CA LEU A 69 -9.77 -22.54 7.43
C LEU A 69 -8.97 -23.15 8.59
N PHE A 70 -8.29 -22.31 9.39
CA PHE A 70 -7.59 -22.76 10.59
C PHE A 70 -8.57 -23.43 11.57
N TYR A 71 -9.76 -22.84 11.79
CA TYR A 71 -10.79 -23.42 12.63
C TYR A 71 -11.27 -24.79 12.13
N LEU A 72 -11.44 -24.94 10.81
CA LEU A 72 -11.85 -26.23 10.22
C LEU A 72 -10.82 -27.35 10.45
N ASP A 73 -9.53 -27.03 10.47
CA ASP A 73 -8.46 -28.02 10.67
C ASP A 73 -8.16 -28.32 12.13
N VAL A 74 -8.14 -27.27 12.96
CA VAL A 74 -7.68 -27.33 14.35
C VAL A 74 -8.85 -27.45 15.34
N GLY A 75 -10.06 -27.08 14.92
CA GLY A 75 -11.27 -27.08 15.73
C GLY A 75 -11.41 -25.86 16.65
N ARG A 76 -10.50 -24.88 16.54
CA ARG A 76 -10.53 -23.62 17.30
C ARG A 76 -9.84 -22.52 16.51
N TYR A 77 -10.13 -21.26 16.82
CA TYR A 77 -9.31 -20.14 16.35
C TYR A 77 -7.96 -20.09 17.10
N PRO A 78 -6.93 -19.43 16.52
CA PRO A 78 -5.69 -19.14 17.22
C PRO A 78 -5.96 -18.37 18.52
N SER A 79 -5.20 -18.64 19.58
CA SER A 79 -5.28 -17.80 20.78
C SER A 79 -4.65 -16.43 20.53
N THR A 80 -4.93 -15.46 21.39
CA THR A 80 -4.29 -14.13 21.31
C THR A 80 -2.76 -14.21 21.36
N SER A 81 -2.18 -15.20 22.07
CA SER A 81 -0.73 -15.39 22.13
C SER A 81 -0.14 -16.03 20.86
N GLU A 82 -0.91 -16.88 20.17
CA GLU A 82 -0.51 -17.44 18.87
C GLU A 82 -0.67 -16.39 17.75
N GLY A 83 -1.72 -15.58 17.84
CA GLY A 83 -2.00 -14.46 16.95
C GLY A 83 -2.19 -14.87 15.48
N LEU A 84 -2.09 -13.89 14.59
CA LEU A 84 -2.14 -14.12 13.14
C LEU A 84 -0.93 -14.91 12.63
N ALA A 85 0.16 -15.01 13.41
CA ALA A 85 1.32 -15.80 13.05
C ALA A 85 0.98 -17.29 12.89
N ALA A 86 -0.01 -17.79 13.63
CA ALA A 86 -0.55 -19.14 13.50
C ALA A 86 -1.09 -19.48 12.10
N LEU A 87 -1.49 -18.46 11.35
CA LEU A 87 -1.98 -18.60 9.98
C LEU A 87 -0.84 -18.83 8.99
N ALA A 88 0.37 -18.37 9.33
CA ALA A 88 1.55 -18.48 8.49
C ALA A 88 2.48 -19.64 8.91
N GLN A 89 2.54 -19.92 10.21
CA GLN A 89 3.45 -20.90 10.80
C GLN A 89 2.69 -21.76 11.80
N ARG A 90 2.99 -23.06 11.83
CA ARG A 90 2.35 -24.00 12.74
C ARG A 90 2.67 -23.65 14.20
N PRO A 91 1.66 -23.37 15.05
CA PRO A 91 1.86 -23.24 16.49
C PRO A 91 2.36 -24.54 17.14
N ALA A 92 3.15 -24.40 18.20
CA ALA A 92 3.63 -25.54 18.97
C ALA A 92 2.46 -26.29 19.64
N GLY A 93 2.52 -27.62 19.65
CA GLY A 93 1.53 -28.45 20.34
C GLY A 93 0.23 -28.73 19.56
N LEU A 94 0.11 -28.24 18.32
CA LEU A 94 -0.98 -28.67 17.43
C LEU A 94 -0.64 -29.97 16.73
N ASN A 95 -1.53 -30.96 16.78
CA ASN A 95 -1.38 -32.22 16.05
C ASN A 95 -1.87 -32.12 14.60
N THR A 96 -2.94 -31.36 14.37
CA THR A 96 -3.53 -31.08 13.07
C THR A 96 -3.27 -29.62 12.70
N TRP A 97 -2.66 -29.38 11.53
CA TRP A 97 -2.42 -28.06 10.94
C TRP A 97 -2.06 -28.29 9.47
N ASN A 98 -2.89 -27.80 8.54
CA ASN A 98 -2.69 -27.97 7.09
C ASN A 98 -2.31 -26.66 6.39
N GLY A 99 -1.85 -25.67 7.16
CA GLY A 99 -1.39 -24.40 6.61
C GLY A 99 -0.12 -24.51 5.75
N PRO A 100 0.45 -23.38 5.30
CA PRO A 100 0.06 -22.01 5.65
C PRO A 100 -1.27 -21.59 5.01
N TYR A 101 -2.08 -20.86 5.79
CA TYR A 101 -3.38 -20.33 5.37
C TYR A 101 -3.27 -18.96 4.70
N LEU A 102 -2.11 -18.30 4.82
CA LEU A 102 -1.81 -17.02 4.15
C LEU A 102 -0.95 -17.22 2.91
N LYS A 103 -1.32 -16.54 1.83
CA LYS A 103 -0.49 -16.44 0.62
C LYS A 103 0.80 -15.70 0.96
N GLY A 104 1.94 -16.35 0.70
CA GLY A 104 3.27 -15.79 0.97
C GLY A 104 3.88 -16.18 2.32
N GLY A 105 3.21 -16.99 3.15
CA GLY A 105 3.81 -17.61 4.34
C GLY A 105 4.22 -16.64 5.45
N ALA A 106 3.73 -15.40 5.43
CA ALA A 106 3.95 -14.39 6.45
C ALA A 106 2.69 -13.54 6.62
N VAL A 107 2.53 -12.93 7.79
CA VAL A 107 1.45 -11.97 8.04
C VAL A 107 1.83 -10.64 7.39
N PRO A 108 1.12 -10.17 6.36
CA PRO A 108 1.39 -8.86 5.79
C PRO A 108 1.04 -7.76 6.80
N LYS A 109 1.79 -6.67 6.74
CA LYS A 109 1.46 -5.44 7.45
C LYS A 109 0.29 -4.72 6.78
N ASP A 110 -0.34 -3.84 7.52
CA ASP A 110 -1.36 -2.96 7.00
C ASP A 110 -0.78 -1.91 6.01
N PRO A 111 -1.64 -1.15 5.31
CA PRO A 111 -1.22 -0.15 4.32
C PRO A 111 -0.49 1.08 4.89
N TRP A 112 -0.40 1.19 6.22
CA TRP A 112 0.38 2.18 6.95
C TRP A 112 1.62 1.58 7.60
N ASN A 113 1.96 0.32 7.25
CA ASN A 113 3.13 -0.42 7.70
C ASN A 113 3.11 -0.75 9.21
N ALA A 114 1.92 -0.77 9.81
CA ALA A 114 1.66 -1.28 11.15
C ALA A 114 1.21 -2.75 11.13
N ALA A 115 1.32 -3.43 12.27
CA ALA A 115 0.82 -4.78 12.42
C ALA A 115 -0.69 -4.75 12.69
N TYR A 116 -1.42 -5.73 12.15
CA TYR A 116 -2.81 -5.95 12.52
C TYR A 116 -2.93 -6.41 13.96
N VAL A 117 -3.95 -5.94 14.65
CA VAL A 117 -4.29 -6.38 16.01
C VAL A 117 -5.27 -7.54 15.90
N TYR A 118 -4.99 -8.61 16.63
CA TYR A 118 -5.84 -9.80 16.71
C TYR A 118 -6.13 -10.13 18.16
N ARG A 119 -7.39 -10.43 18.48
CA ARG A 119 -7.82 -10.85 19.81
C ARG A 119 -8.80 -12.02 19.71
N ALA A 120 -8.61 -13.02 20.58
CA ALA A 120 -9.49 -14.17 20.74
C ALA A 120 -9.59 -14.56 22.23
N PRO A 121 -10.80 -14.63 22.82
CA PRO A 121 -12.09 -14.29 22.22
C PRO A 121 -12.18 -12.79 21.85
N GLY A 122 -12.98 -12.47 20.84
CA GLY A 122 -13.25 -11.08 20.44
C GLY A 122 -14.37 -10.46 21.27
N ASP A 123 -14.44 -9.14 21.26
CA ASP A 123 -15.52 -8.35 21.85
C ASP A 123 -16.83 -8.49 21.06
N HIS A 124 -16.74 -8.72 19.73
CA HIS A 124 -17.89 -8.76 18.81
C HIS A 124 -18.12 -10.14 18.17
N GLY A 125 -17.41 -11.17 18.62
CA GLY A 125 -17.48 -12.50 18.00
C GLY A 125 -16.41 -13.45 18.51
N PRO A 126 -16.16 -14.57 17.79
CA PRO A 126 -15.16 -15.54 18.21
C PRO A 126 -13.73 -14.98 18.18
N PHE A 127 -13.48 -13.97 17.36
CA PHE A 127 -12.24 -13.21 17.29
C PHE A 127 -12.52 -11.80 16.77
N ASP A 128 -11.61 -10.87 17.07
CA ASP A 128 -11.56 -9.55 16.45
C ASP A 128 -10.25 -9.37 15.69
N ILE A 129 -10.32 -8.69 14.54
CA ILE A 129 -9.14 -8.21 13.80
C ILE A 129 -9.37 -6.77 13.40
N LEU A 130 -8.37 -5.92 13.64
CA LEU A 130 -8.42 -4.52 13.28
C LEU A 130 -7.06 -3.96 12.85
N SER A 131 -7.11 -2.86 12.10
CA SER A 131 -6.00 -1.94 11.87
C SER A 131 -6.38 -0.58 12.43
N TYR A 132 -5.45 0.07 13.13
CA TYR A 132 -5.62 1.41 13.70
C TYR A 132 -5.58 2.54 12.65
N GLY A 133 -5.59 2.22 11.35
CA GLY A 133 -5.58 3.24 10.30
C GLY A 133 -4.29 4.07 10.27
N ALA A 134 -4.41 5.32 9.80
CA ALA A 134 -3.27 6.16 9.48
C ALA A 134 -2.48 6.72 10.68
N ASP A 135 -3.12 6.84 11.84
CA ASP A 135 -2.49 7.38 13.05
C ASP A 135 -1.91 6.28 13.96
N GLY A 136 -2.31 5.03 13.76
CA GLY A 136 -1.82 3.89 14.53
C GLY A 136 -2.36 3.86 15.95
N GLN A 137 -3.44 4.60 16.24
CA GLN A 137 -4.05 4.71 17.56
C GLN A 137 -5.50 4.23 17.52
N GLU A 138 -6.03 3.85 18.68
CA GLU A 138 -7.44 3.47 18.80
C GLU A 138 -8.36 4.69 18.57
N GLY A 139 -9.42 4.48 17.80
CA GLY A 139 -10.42 5.48 17.48
C GLY A 139 -10.14 6.20 16.16
N GLY A 140 -10.03 7.53 16.22
CA GLY A 140 -9.79 8.38 15.06
C GLY A 140 -11.01 8.62 14.14
N THR A 141 -10.80 9.41 13.08
CA THR A 141 -11.83 9.71 12.08
C THR A 141 -11.24 9.72 10.67
N GLY A 142 -12.08 9.53 9.65
CA GLY A 142 -11.63 9.51 8.26
C GLY A 142 -10.62 8.39 8.00
N THR A 143 -9.40 8.74 7.62
CA THR A 143 -8.31 7.78 7.33
C THR A 143 -7.56 7.32 8.57
N ALA A 144 -7.71 8.03 9.68
CA ALA A 144 -7.24 7.64 11.00
C ALA A 144 -8.27 6.78 11.74
N ALA A 145 -9.45 6.54 11.16
CA ALA A 145 -10.45 5.69 11.80
C ALA A 145 -9.99 4.23 11.81
N ASP A 146 -10.23 3.55 12.93
CA ASP A 146 -10.05 2.12 13.06
C ASP A 146 -10.83 1.36 11.97
N ILE A 147 -10.13 0.40 11.35
CA ILE A 147 -10.69 -0.48 10.35
C ILE A 147 -10.87 -1.84 11.00
N VAL A 148 -12.10 -2.12 11.39
CA VAL A 148 -12.53 -3.41 11.92
C VAL A 148 -13.18 -4.23 10.81
N LEU A 149 -13.06 -5.56 10.91
CA LEU A 149 -13.91 -6.45 10.12
C LEU A 149 -15.33 -6.42 10.70
N GLY A 150 -16.11 -5.42 10.31
CA GLY A 150 -17.50 -5.32 10.75
C GLY A 150 -18.28 -6.57 10.32
N THR A 151 -18.87 -7.27 11.29
CA THR A 151 -20.00 -8.15 11.00
C THR A 151 -21.07 -7.30 10.35
N GLN A 152 -21.18 -7.37 9.02
CA GLN A 152 -22.40 -7.00 8.32
C GLN A 152 -23.47 -8.07 8.65
N THR A 153 -23.90 -8.12 9.90
CA THR A 153 -25.09 -8.85 10.32
C THR A 153 -26.18 -7.82 10.58
N SER A 154 -27.03 -7.66 9.58
CA SER A 154 -28.40 -7.12 9.63
C SER A 154 -28.63 -5.79 10.36
N ALA A 155 -28.50 -4.69 9.62
CA ALA A 155 -29.47 -3.60 9.68
C ALA A 155 -30.46 -3.74 8.51
N ARG A 156 -31.07 -4.93 8.36
CA ARG A 156 -32.24 -5.18 7.54
C ARG A 156 -33.35 -5.71 8.47
N GLY A 157 -34.30 -4.85 8.78
CA GLY A 157 -35.35 -5.00 9.79
C GLY A 157 -35.11 -3.95 10.86
N GLU A 158 -35.87 -2.87 10.96
CA GLU A 158 -37.33 -2.71 10.79
C GLU A 158 -37.74 -1.62 9.78
#